data_AF-A0A5M5BQ35-F1
#
_entry.id   AF-A0A5M5BQ35-F1
#
_cell.length_a   1.000
_cell.length_b   1.000
_cell.length_c   1.000
_cell.angle_alpha   90.00
_cell.angle_beta   90.00
_cell.angle_gamma   90.00
#
_symmetry.space_group_name_H-M   'P 1'
#
loop_
_entity.id
_entity.type
_entity.pdbx_description
1 polymer ?
#
loop_
_entity_poly.entity_id
_entity_poly.type
_entity_poly.pdbx_seq_one_letter_code
_entity_poly.pdbx_strand_id
1 'polypeptide(L)'
;MKKIIFLCFCALLASCSSDEELQDISTNNEELANMINDYELVLKGYSLDELKKEKNESTPTTQEETDAEPWLIDALEKASEETKTSNFGKVRSEAKAYTSIAKIAGVFKINSCGSYREFVYHMDCEDGGDTKSIGDIGATYVDGNGNVTFHFCLVPVGNYEGGALLLHNYTWTPEEGDVDVVLRHHDNEDHNNKNHIVNNGGLTSTGISRFDKNTEFYWRFSNNPTYTLTGFGVLSKPEQGPVLPHQLFIDDENGKNANTATLWMHRAKKNTGGLPPTGTTTSRKLNTGENYRGAMIVDRNTIYNIKIF
;
A
#
# COMPACT_ATOMS: atom_id res chain seq x y z
N MET A 1 44.20 42.29 40.04
CA MET A 1 44.65 41.20 40.95
C MET A 1 43.39 40.58 41.57
N LYS A 2 43.02 39.30 41.49
CA LYS A 2 43.45 38.04 40.80
C LYS A 2 42.15 37.18 40.64
N LYS A 3 41.94 36.17 39.78
CA LYS A 3 42.68 35.47 38.69
C LYS A 3 42.26 36.07 37.31
N ILE A 4 42.45 35.55 36.08
CA ILE A 4 43.09 34.35 35.46
C ILE A 4 42.23 33.05 35.38
N ILE A 5 42.44 32.23 34.31
CA ILE A 5 41.75 30.97 33.90
C ILE A 5 40.37 31.22 33.24
N PHE A 6 40.16 31.21 31.92
CA PHE A 6 40.76 30.50 30.75
C PHE A 6 40.30 29.05 30.58
N LEU A 7 39.43 28.81 29.59
CA LEU A 7 39.19 27.48 29.01
C LEU A 7 38.81 27.68 27.53
N CYS A 8 39.58 27.07 26.64
CA CYS A 8 39.48 27.29 25.19
C CYS A 8 38.83 26.09 24.49
N PHE A 9 38.49 26.28 23.20
CA PHE A 9 38.22 25.20 22.24
C PHE A 9 39.18 24.01 22.42
N CYS A 10 38.65 22.83 22.78
CA CYS A 10 39.27 21.51 22.56
C CYS A 10 38.33 20.36 22.99
N ALA A 11 37.28 20.08 22.21
CA ALA A 11 36.38 18.94 22.43
C ALA A 11 35.79 18.37 21.12
N LEU A 12 36.55 18.43 20.02
CA LEU A 12 36.28 17.70 18.79
C LEU A 12 37.39 16.65 18.59
N LEU A 13 36.99 15.43 18.24
CA LEU A 13 37.84 14.27 17.92
C LEU A 13 38.60 13.62 19.09
N ALA A 14 37.88 12.89 19.93
CA ALA A 14 38.36 11.65 20.55
C ALA A 14 37.20 10.63 20.58
N SER A 15 37.44 9.41 20.10
CA SER A 15 36.40 8.40 19.89
C SER A 15 36.48 7.25 20.90
N CYS A 16 35.32 6.76 21.33
CA CYS A 16 35.08 5.43 21.91
C CYS A 16 36.01 4.99 23.07
N SER A 17 35.52 5.19 24.30
CA SER A 17 35.73 4.24 25.39
C SER A 17 34.35 3.86 25.94
N SER A 18 34.12 2.58 26.20
CA SER A 18 32.88 2.11 26.82
C SER A 18 32.97 2.26 28.34
N ASP A 19 31.91 2.74 28.97
CA ASP A 19 31.00 1.88 29.75
C ASP A 19 29.81 2.70 30.28
N GLU A 20 28.96 2.06 31.08
CA GLU A 20 27.58 2.43 31.40
C GLU A 20 27.43 3.74 32.19
N GLU A 21 26.66 4.70 31.66
CA GLU A 21 25.36 5.10 32.27
C GLU A 21 24.53 5.90 31.24
N LEU A 22 23.57 5.23 30.58
CA LEU A 22 22.70 5.87 29.58
C LEU A 22 21.48 6.47 30.29
N GLN A 23 21.68 7.64 30.91
CA GLN A 23 20.61 8.35 31.62
C GLN A 23 19.44 8.67 30.69
N ASP A 24 18.24 8.62 31.26
CA ASP A 24 17.03 8.29 30.50
C ASP A 24 16.62 9.37 29.49
N ILE A 25 16.46 8.96 28.24
CA ILE A 25 15.91 9.82 27.18
C ILE A 25 14.37 9.94 27.36
N SER A 26 13.73 9.05 28.13
CA SER A 26 12.28 9.10 28.38
C SER A 26 11.86 10.31 29.24
N THR A 27 12.50 10.55 30.38
CA THR A 27 12.14 11.64 31.31
C THR A 27 12.23 13.02 30.66
N ASN A 28 13.27 13.26 29.87
CA ASN A 28 13.45 14.50 29.10
C ASN A 28 12.28 14.79 28.12
N ASN A 29 11.60 13.75 27.62
CA ASN A 29 10.44 13.93 26.74
C ASN A 29 9.15 14.24 27.52
N GLU A 30 8.95 13.66 28.71
CA GLU A 30 7.80 13.99 29.57
C GLU A 30 7.91 15.41 30.14
N GLU A 31 9.10 15.82 30.62
CA GLU A 31 9.32 17.19 31.09
C GLU A 31 9.09 18.23 29.97
N LEU A 32 9.55 17.95 28.75
CA LEU A 32 9.34 18.83 27.60
C LEU A 32 7.87 18.88 27.15
N ALA A 33 7.16 17.75 27.15
CA ALA A 33 5.74 17.70 26.81
C ALA A 33 4.88 18.47 27.84
N ASN A 34 5.17 18.30 29.13
CA ASN A 34 4.52 19.05 30.21
C ASN A 34 4.82 20.56 30.09
N MET A 35 6.07 20.94 29.83
CA MET A 35 6.46 22.33 29.62
C MET A 35 5.70 23.00 28.45
N ILE A 36 5.52 22.29 27.34
CA ILE A 36 4.75 22.79 26.18
C ILE A 36 3.27 22.98 26.55
N ASN A 37 2.67 22.02 27.24
CA ASN A 37 1.27 22.08 27.67
C ASN A 37 1.02 23.23 28.67
N ASP A 38 1.91 23.41 29.65
CA ASP A 38 1.87 24.55 30.58
C ASP A 38 1.97 25.90 29.84
N TYR A 39 2.83 25.98 28.82
CA TYR A 39 2.98 27.19 28.00
C TYR A 39 1.71 27.52 27.21
N GLU A 40 1.05 26.51 26.64
CA GLU A 40 -0.25 26.68 25.97
C GLU A 40 -1.36 27.13 26.94
N LEU A 41 -1.37 26.62 28.18
CA LEU A 41 -2.38 26.99 29.17
C LEU A 41 -2.18 28.42 29.69
N VAL A 42 -0.93 28.85 29.89
CA VAL A 42 -0.61 30.26 30.22
C VAL A 42 -0.97 31.19 29.06
N LEU A 43 -0.73 30.80 27.80
CA LEU A 43 -1.18 31.56 26.63
C LEU A 43 -2.72 31.66 26.52
N LYS A 44 -3.45 30.69 27.05
CA LYS A 44 -4.93 30.70 27.17
C LYS A 44 -5.44 31.48 28.39
N GLY A 45 -4.55 32.14 29.14
CA GLY A 45 -4.88 33.07 30.23
C GLY A 45 -4.98 32.45 31.63
N TYR A 46 -4.73 31.16 31.78
CA TYR A 46 -4.74 30.50 33.10
C TYR A 46 -3.48 30.84 33.91
N SER A 47 -3.63 31.04 35.22
CA SER A 47 -2.48 31.25 36.10
C SER A 47 -1.87 29.92 36.57
N LEU A 48 -0.55 29.91 36.76
CA LEU A 48 0.18 28.73 37.29
C LEU A 48 -0.25 28.31 38.71
N ASP A 49 -0.92 29.20 39.46
CA ASP A 49 -1.48 28.92 40.79
C ASP A 49 -2.92 28.36 40.73
N GLU A 50 -3.57 28.39 39.56
CA GLU A 50 -4.85 27.69 39.33
C GLU A 50 -4.59 26.26 38.84
N LEU A 51 -3.64 26.06 37.94
CA LEU A 51 -3.21 24.74 37.45
C LEU A 51 -2.67 23.82 38.56
N LYS A 52 -2.26 24.40 39.71
CA LYS A 52 -1.71 23.67 40.87
C LYS A 52 -2.69 23.49 42.03
N LYS A 53 -3.94 23.90 41.88
CA LYS A 53 -5.00 23.57 42.86
C LYS A 53 -5.57 22.19 42.54
N GLU A 54 -5.58 21.30 43.52
CA GLU A 54 -6.32 20.05 43.40
C GLU A 54 -7.80 20.33 43.12
N LYS A 55 -8.35 19.68 42.09
CA LYS A 55 -9.74 19.84 41.66
C LYS A 55 -10.66 19.30 42.76
N ASN A 56 -11.33 20.19 43.49
CA ASN A 56 -12.31 19.80 44.51
C ASN A 56 -13.59 19.27 43.85
N GLU A 57 -13.64 17.97 43.58
CA GLU A 57 -14.80 17.30 42.95
C GLU A 57 -16.03 17.17 43.87
N SER A 58 -15.95 17.61 45.14
CA SER A 58 -17.03 17.50 46.12
C SER A 58 -18.08 18.63 46.04
N THR A 59 -18.00 19.52 45.05
CA THR A 59 -18.97 20.62 44.88
C THR A 59 -19.21 20.90 43.38
N PRO A 60 -20.40 20.62 42.84
CA PRO A 60 -20.71 20.94 41.45
C PRO A 60 -20.70 22.45 41.21
N THR A 61 -19.76 22.93 40.38
CA THR A 61 -19.66 24.33 39.99
C THR A 61 -20.92 24.75 39.25
N THR A 62 -21.62 25.77 39.75
CA THR A 62 -22.90 26.25 39.18
C THR A 62 -22.72 27.40 38.19
N GLN A 63 -21.55 27.49 37.56
CA GLN A 63 -21.32 28.42 36.45
C GLN A 63 -22.02 27.87 35.20
N GLU A 64 -22.60 28.75 34.39
CA GLU A 64 -23.04 28.38 33.04
C GLU A 64 -21.79 27.96 32.23
N GLU A 65 -21.88 26.85 31.50
CA GLU A 65 -20.85 26.50 30.53
C GLU A 65 -20.87 27.57 29.43
N THR A 66 -19.77 28.29 29.26
CA THR A 66 -19.66 29.32 28.23
C THR A 66 -19.64 28.66 26.85
N ASP A 67 -20.74 28.80 26.11
CA ASP A 67 -20.80 28.50 24.68
C ASP A 67 -19.59 29.11 23.96
N ALA A 68 -18.88 28.32 23.15
CA ALA A 68 -17.73 28.78 22.40
C ALA A 68 -18.14 29.90 21.44
N GLU A 69 -17.39 31.00 21.41
CA GLU A 69 -17.75 32.16 20.59
C GLU A 69 -17.88 31.75 19.10
N PRO A 70 -18.90 32.23 18.36
CA PRO A 70 -19.22 31.69 17.03
C PRO A 70 -18.07 31.74 16.01
N TRP A 71 -17.15 32.71 16.12
CA TRP A 71 -15.97 32.79 15.25
C TRP A 71 -14.95 31.67 15.51
N LEU A 72 -14.90 31.13 16.72
CA LEU A 72 -14.04 30.00 17.07
C LEU A 72 -14.62 28.69 16.54
N ILE A 73 -15.96 28.56 16.56
CA ILE A 73 -16.66 27.44 15.91
C ILE A 73 -16.44 27.49 14.40
N ASP A 74 -16.69 28.64 13.75
CA ASP A 74 -16.46 28.86 12.31
C ASP A 74 -14.99 28.58 11.93
N ALA A 75 -14.02 29.06 12.73
CA ALA A 75 -12.60 28.79 12.51
C ALA A 75 -12.24 27.30 12.65
N LEU A 76 -12.86 26.57 13.58
CA LEU A 76 -12.64 25.13 13.77
C LEU A 76 -13.32 24.29 12.67
N GLU A 77 -14.53 24.64 12.25
CA GLU A 77 -15.20 23.98 11.12
C GLU A 77 -14.44 24.24 9.82
N LYS A 78 -14.05 25.48 9.55
CA LYS A 78 -13.23 25.84 8.40
C LYS A 78 -11.86 25.15 8.42
N ALA A 79 -11.17 25.10 9.56
CA ALA A 79 -9.92 24.34 9.69
C ALA A 79 -10.15 22.83 9.47
N SER A 80 -11.30 22.29 9.87
CA SER A 80 -11.70 20.91 9.56
C SER A 80 -11.93 20.70 8.05
N GLU A 81 -12.54 21.65 7.35
CA GLU A 81 -12.73 21.60 5.89
C GLU A 81 -11.43 21.79 5.11
N GLU A 82 -10.56 22.69 5.55
CA GLU A 82 -9.19 22.85 5.02
C GLU A 82 -8.38 21.56 5.28
N THR A 83 -8.59 20.86 6.40
CA THR A 83 -7.96 19.55 6.69
C THR A 83 -8.57 18.39 5.88
N LYS A 84 -9.85 18.46 5.49
CA LYS A 84 -10.49 17.47 4.59
C LYS A 84 -10.09 17.65 3.13
N THR A 85 -9.78 18.89 2.72
CA THR A 85 -9.45 19.24 1.33
C THR A 85 -7.94 19.24 1.06
N SER A 86 -7.11 19.55 2.06
CA SER A 86 -5.66 19.44 1.94
C SER A 86 -5.18 17.99 2.07
N ASN A 87 -4.60 17.45 1.00
CA ASN A 87 -3.98 16.12 0.99
C ASN A 87 -2.65 16.10 1.76
N PHE A 88 -2.68 16.37 3.07
CA PHE A 88 -1.59 16.05 3.99
C PHE A 88 -1.49 14.54 4.20
N GLY A 89 -1.04 13.85 3.15
CA GLY A 89 -0.65 12.45 3.23
C GLY A 89 0.41 12.29 4.33
N LYS A 90 0.11 11.46 5.34
CA LYS A 90 1.03 11.18 6.45
C LYS A 90 2.31 10.57 5.89
N VAL A 91 3.36 11.38 5.75
CA VAL A 91 4.67 10.95 5.27
C VAL A 91 5.23 9.95 6.26
N ARG A 92 5.08 8.66 5.94
CA ARG A 92 5.39 7.54 6.82
C ARG A 92 6.90 7.40 6.95
N SER A 93 7.46 7.91 8.05
CA SER A 93 8.89 7.97 8.38
C SER A 93 9.59 6.61 8.58
N GLU A 94 8.93 5.49 8.24
CA GLU A 94 9.44 4.15 8.49
C GLU A 94 10.34 3.66 7.35
N ALA A 95 11.65 3.88 7.47
CA ALA A 95 12.70 3.24 6.66
C ALA A 95 12.88 1.72 6.94
N LYS A 96 11.83 1.06 7.47
CA LYS A 96 11.83 -0.33 7.91
C LYS A 96 11.20 -1.23 6.85
N ALA A 97 11.95 -2.19 6.31
CA ALA A 97 11.41 -3.16 5.34
C ALA A 97 10.14 -3.85 5.88
N TYR A 98 9.26 -4.32 4.99
CA TYR A 98 8.19 -5.24 5.40
C TYR A 98 8.83 -6.44 6.10
N THR A 99 8.28 -6.87 7.23
CA THR A 99 8.76 -8.06 7.91
C THR A 99 8.55 -9.27 7.01
N SER A 100 9.49 -10.23 7.02
CA SER A 100 9.45 -11.43 6.17
C SER A 100 8.24 -12.37 6.42
N ILE A 101 7.41 -12.04 7.39
CA ILE A 101 6.18 -12.75 7.80
C ILE A 101 4.94 -12.11 7.15
N ALA A 102 5.01 -10.85 6.70
CA ALA A 102 3.87 -10.12 6.15
C ALA A 102 3.43 -10.68 4.79
N LYS A 103 2.26 -11.34 4.73
CA LYS A 103 1.58 -11.67 3.47
C LYS A 103 1.02 -10.37 2.85
N ILE A 104 1.61 -9.91 1.75
CA ILE A 104 1.25 -8.67 1.05
C ILE A 104 0.77 -8.96 -0.39
N ALA A 105 -0.24 -8.23 -0.84
CA ALA A 105 -0.68 -8.21 -2.23
C ALA A 105 -0.56 -6.79 -2.83
N GLY A 106 -0.38 -6.73 -4.15
CA GLY A 106 -0.49 -5.49 -4.93
C GLY A 106 -1.89 -5.29 -5.48
N VAL A 107 -2.44 -4.10 -5.31
CA VAL A 107 -3.68 -3.63 -5.96
C VAL A 107 -3.38 -2.34 -6.73
N PHE A 108 -4.03 -2.08 -7.85
CA PHE A 108 -3.72 -0.91 -8.69
C PHE A 108 -3.91 0.38 -7.89
N LYS A 109 -2.88 1.22 -7.88
CA LYS A 109 -2.96 2.57 -7.33
C LYS A 109 -3.81 3.42 -8.26
N ILE A 110 -4.88 4.03 -7.74
CA ILE A 110 -5.66 5.01 -8.49
C ILE A 110 -5.07 6.40 -8.25
N ASN A 111 -5.45 7.05 -7.14
CA ASN A 111 -4.92 8.37 -6.78
C ASN A 111 -3.75 8.28 -5.78
N SER A 112 -3.89 7.49 -4.71
CA SER A 112 -2.92 7.42 -3.60
C SER A 112 -2.99 6.07 -2.91
N CYS A 113 -1.88 5.63 -2.32
CA CYS A 113 -1.85 4.44 -1.46
C CYS A 113 -2.22 4.73 0.01
N GLY A 114 -2.47 5.99 0.37
CA GLY A 114 -2.80 6.38 1.74
C GLY A 114 -1.66 6.07 2.71
N SER A 115 -1.88 5.14 3.63
CA SER A 115 -0.87 4.65 4.59
C SER A 115 -0.11 3.40 4.11
N TYR A 116 -0.56 2.77 3.02
CA TYR A 116 0.14 1.66 2.38
C TYR A 116 1.32 2.16 1.56
N ARG A 117 2.32 1.29 1.37
CA ARG A 117 3.46 1.60 0.50
C ARG A 117 3.12 1.33 -0.96
N GLU A 118 3.92 1.90 -1.83
CA GLU A 118 3.80 1.76 -3.27
C GLU A 118 4.90 0.82 -3.79
N PHE A 119 4.53 -0.07 -4.70
CA PHE A 119 5.42 -0.89 -5.51
C PHE A 119 5.26 -0.44 -6.96
N VAL A 120 6.37 -0.14 -7.62
CA VAL A 120 6.41 0.38 -9.00
C VAL A 120 7.32 -0.50 -9.83
N TYR A 121 6.82 -0.95 -10.98
CA TYR A 121 7.54 -1.82 -11.90
C TYR A 121 7.44 -1.29 -13.32
N HIS A 122 8.58 -1.11 -13.98
CA HIS A 122 8.65 -0.82 -15.40
C HIS A 122 8.80 -2.14 -16.16
N MET A 123 7.85 -2.38 -17.06
CA MET A 123 7.76 -3.52 -17.96
C MET A 123 8.06 -3.04 -19.38
N ASP A 124 9.19 -3.50 -19.91
CA ASP A 124 9.65 -3.29 -21.28
C ASP A 124 8.83 -4.21 -22.20
N CYS A 125 8.02 -3.63 -23.06
CA CYS A 125 7.20 -4.33 -24.05
C CYS A 125 7.86 -4.21 -25.43
N GLU A 126 7.19 -4.62 -26.51
CA GLU A 126 7.72 -4.38 -27.87
C GLU A 126 7.82 -2.85 -28.11
N ASP A 127 9.04 -2.35 -28.36
CA ASP A 127 9.30 -0.95 -28.74
C ASP A 127 8.54 -0.62 -30.06
N GLY A 128 7.36 0.01 -29.95
CA GLY A 128 6.45 0.29 -31.07
C GLY A 128 5.29 -0.69 -31.29
N GLY A 129 5.01 -1.58 -30.34
CA GLY A 129 3.84 -2.47 -30.34
C GLY A 129 2.50 -1.76 -30.05
N ASP A 130 1.40 -2.53 -30.01
CA ASP A 130 0.02 -2.02 -29.80
C ASP A 130 -0.40 -1.96 -28.30
N THR A 131 0.58 -1.87 -27.39
CA THR A 131 0.36 -1.65 -25.95
C THR A 131 -0.27 -0.28 -25.71
N LYS A 132 -1.38 -0.23 -24.96
CA LYS A 132 -2.18 0.99 -24.75
C LYS A 132 -3.19 0.84 -23.61
N SER A 133 -3.73 1.97 -23.16
CA SER A 133 -4.83 2.00 -22.20
C SER A 133 -6.13 2.56 -22.79
N ILE A 134 -7.26 2.14 -22.24
CA ILE A 134 -8.60 2.71 -22.49
C ILE A 134 -9.23 3.01 -21.12
N GLY A 135 -9.85 4.19 -21.00
CA GLY A 135 -10.38 4.67 -19.72
C GLY A 135 -9.31 5.02 -18.69
N ASP A 136 -9.74 5.20 -17.45
CA ASP A 136 -8.84 5.41 -16.31
C ASP A 136 -8.26 4.07 -15.83
N ILE A 137 -6.94 3.92 -15.83
CA ILE A 137 -6.25 2.73 -15.28
C ILE A 137 -5.45 3.06 -14.01
N GLY A 138 -5.78 4.19 -13.38
CA GLY A 138 -5.11 4.73 -12.21
C GLY A 138 -3.76 5.36 -12.53
N ALA A 139 -2.84 5.26 -11.57
CA ALA A 139 -1.46 5.72 -11.73
C ALA A 139 -0.60 4.78 -12.60
N THR A 140 -1.11 3.62 -13.03
CA THR A 140 -0.44 2.78 -14.03
C THR A 140 -0.57 3.43 -15.40
N TYR A 141 0.49 3.49 -16.19
CA TYR A 141 0.46 4.14 -17.50
C TYR A 141 1.26 3.38 -18.55
N VAL A 142 0.96 3.67 -19.82
CA VAL A 142 1.76 3.30 -20.98
C VAL A 142 2.50 4.54 -21.46
N ASP A 143 3.79 4.42 -21.78
CA ASP A 143 4.61 5.54 -22.27
C ASP A 143 4.61 5.67 -23.80
N GLY A 144 5.39 6.62 -24.33
CA GLY A 144 5.45 6.92 -25.75
C GLY A 144 6.14 5.86 -26.62
N ASN A 145 6.78 4.86 -26.02
CA ASN A 145 7.38 3.72 -26.73
C ASN A 145 6.45 2.50 -26.78
N GLY A 146 5.44 2.45 -25.89
CA GLY A 146 4.60 1.27 -25.68
C GLY A 146 4.97 0.48 -24.41
N ASN A 147 5.86 0.97 -23.55
CA ASN A 147 6.19 0.30 -22.29
C ASN A 147 5.18 0.60 -21.18
N VAL A 148 4.98 -0.36 -20.27
CA VAL A 148 4.03 -0.20 -19.15
C VAL A 148 4.78 0.07 -17.86
N THR A 149 4.44 1.16 -17.16
CA THR A 149 4.87 1.38 -15.78
C THR A 149 3.69 1.12 -14.84
N PHE A 150 3.75 -0.02 -14.15
CA PHE A 150 2.74 -0.45 -13.18
C PHE A 150 2.95 0.22 -11.83
N HIS A 151 1.85 0.74 -11.27
CA HIS A 151 1.81 1.33 -9.93
C HIS A 151 0.82 0.55 -9.04
N PHE A 152 1.34 -0.14 -8.03
CA PHE A 152 0.57 -0.96 -7.10
C PHE A 152 0.70 -0.47 -5.65
N CYS A 153 -0.40 -0.47 -4.91
CA CYS A 153 -0.41 -0.27 -3.46
C CYS A 153 -0.29 -1.62 -2.73
N LEU A 154 0.57 -1.65 -1.71
CA LEU A 154 0.95 -2.85 -0.95
C LEU A 154 0.05 -3.08 0.26
N VAL A 155 -1.02 -3.84 0.04
CA VAL A 155 -2.08 -4.12 1.02
C VAL A 155 -1.90 -5.50 1.70
N PRO A 156 -2.30 -5.67 2.98
CA PRO A 156 -2.36 -6.98 3.63
C PRO A 156 -3.37 -7.88 2.93
N VAL A 157 -2.99 -9.14 2.60
CA VAL A 157 -3.83 -10.05 1.79
C VAL A 157 -5.26 -10.24 2.34
N GLY A 158 -6.24 -10.32 1.43
CA GLY A 158 -7.64 -10.52 1.76
C GLY A 158 -8.48 -11.12 0.64
N ASN A 159 -9.72 -11.45 0.96
CA ASN A 159 -10.73 -11.88 -0.01
C ASN A 159 -11.40 -10.64 -0.63
N TYR A 160 -10.76 -10.05 -1.63
CA TYR A 160 -11.30 -8.91 -2.37
C TYR A 160 -12.34 -9.32 -3.41
N GLU A 161 -13.17 -8.38 -3.85
CA GLU A 161 -14.11 -8.53 -4.99
C GLU A 161 -13.44 -8.88 -6.33
N GLY A 162 -12.12 -8.69 -6.47
CA GLY A 162 -11.37 -8.95 -7.69
C GLY A 162 -9.97 -9.52 -7.44
N GLY A 163 -9.20 -9.62 -8.52
CA GLY A 163 -7.84 -10.16 -8.52
C GLY A 163 -6.82 -9.14 -8.05
N ALA A 164 -6.07 -9.50 -7.02
CA ALA A 164 -4.88 -8.77 -6.57
C ALA A 164 -3.60 -9.56 -6.89
N LEU A 165 -2.50 -8.86 -7.11
CA LEU A 165 -1.20 -9.43 -7.44
C LEU A 165 -0.55 -10.04 -6.20
N LEU A 166 -0.12 -11.30 -6.26
CA LEU A 166 0.58 -11.96 -5.17
C LEU A 166 2.04 -11.47 -5.10
N LEU A 167 2.35 -10.69 -4.07
CA LEU A 167 3.67 -10.14 -3.78
C LEU A 167 4.28 -10.77 -2.51
N HIS A 168 3.98 -12.05 -2.29
CA HIS A 168 4.54 -12.87 -1.21
C HIS A 168 4.62 -14.34 -1.64
N ASN A 169 5.37 -15.15 -0.90
CA ASN A 169 5.37 -16.60 -1.08
C ASN A 169 3.97 -17.15 -0.74
N TYR A 170 3.16 -17.42 -1.77
CA TYR A 170 1.78 -17.86 -1.61
C TYR A 170 1.68 -19.38 -1.67
N THR A 171 1.11 -19.95 -0.61
CA THR A 171 0.67 -21.33 -0.53
C THR A 171 -0.78 -21.30 -0.05
N TRP A 172 -1.71 -21.75 -0.89
CA TRP A 172 -3.11 -21.87 -0.50
C TRP A 172 -3.28 -22.92 0.60
N THR A 173 -4.15 -22.64 1.57
CA THR A 173 -4.64 -23.62 2.54
C THR A 173 -6.17 -23.64 2.53
N PRO A 174 -6.84 -24.76 2.84
CA PRO A 174 -8.29 -24.87 2.72
C PRO A 174 -9.08 -23.93 3.64
N GLU A 175 -8.44 -23.36 4.67
CA GLU A 175 -8.98 -22.32 5.54
C GLU A 175 -9.23 -20.99 4.81
N GLU A 176 -8.47 -20.67 3.74
CA GLU A 176 -8.72 -19.48 2.91
C GLU A 176 -10.03 -19.59 2.08
N GLY A 177 -10.58 -20.80 1.98
CA GLY A 177 -11.77 -21.11 1.19
C GLY A 177 -11.48 -21.29 -0.31
N ASP A 178 -12.52 -21.16 -1.13
CA ASP A 178 -12.40 -21.27 -2.58
C ASP A 178 -11.69 -20.05 -3.18
N VAL A 179 -10.58 -20.31 -3.87
CA VAL A 179 -9.69 -19.32 -4.47
C VAL A 179 -9.31 -19.76 -5.88
N ASP A 180 -9.23 -18.80 -6.80
CA ASP A 180 -8.72 -19.00 -8.16
C ASP A 180 -7.46 -18.15 -8.37
N VAL A 181 -6.39 -18.74 -8.89
CA VAL A 181 -5.11 -18.05 -9.14
C VAL A 181 -4.76 -18.15 -10.62
N VAL A 182 -4.42 -17.03 -11.26
CA VAL A 182 -3.98 -16.97 -12.65
C VAL A 182 -2.54 -16.47 -12.70
N LEU A 183 -1.61 -17.33 -13.14
CA LEU A 183 -0.34 -16.88 -13.70
C LEU A 183 -0.61 -16.32 -15.08
N ARG A 184 -0.14 -15.12 -15.37
CA ARG A 184 0.19 -14.66 -16.73
C ARG A 184 1.71 -14.55 -16.81
N HIS A 185 2.32 -15.36 -17.66
CA HIS A 185 3.75 -15.27 -18.00
C HIS A 185 3.86 -14.45 -19.28
N HIS A 186 4.24 -13.17 -19.15
CA HIS A 186 4.55 -12.28 -20.26
C HIS A 186 5.97 -12.55 -20.75
N ASP A 187 6.08 -12.82 -22.04
CA ASP A 187 7.34 -12.98 -22.76
C ASP A 187 7.72 -11.58 -23.27
N ASN A 188 8.66 -10.92 -22.61
CA ASN A 188 9.01 -9.52 -22.83
C ASN A 188 10.24 -9.40 -23.74
N GLU A 189 10.25 -8.41 -24.65
CA GLU A 189 11.35 -7.97 -25.53
C GLU A 189 12.67 -8.74 -25.37
N ASP A 190 12.93 -9.64 -26.33
CA ASP A 190 13.97 -10.65 -26.23
C ASP A 190 15.43 -10.09 -26.35
N HIS A 191 15.64 -8.89 -26.90
CA HIS A 191 16.95 -8.39 -27.37
C HIS A 191 17.60 -7.34 -26.46
N ASN A 192 16.85 -6.41 -25.88
CA ASN A 192 17.39 -5.30 -25.06
C ASN A 192 16.49 -4.94 -23.87
N ASN A 193 15.97 -5.98 -23.22
CA ASN A 193 15.01 -5.91 -22.13
C ASN A 193 15.42 -4.98 -20.97
N LYS A 194 14.55 -4.02 -20.62
CA LYS A 194 14.73 -3.00 -19.57
C LYS A 194 13.82 -3.21 -18.35
N ASN A 195 13.24 -4.40 -18.18
CA ASN A 195 12.38 -4.73 -17.03
C ASN A 195 13.09 -4.44 -15.71
N HIS A 196 12.50 -3.60 -14.85
CA HIS A 196 13.05 -3.34 -13.52
C HIS A 196 12.00 -2.86 -12.51
N ILE A 197 12.20 -3.27 -11.27
CA ILE A 197 11.43 -2.75 -10.13
C ILE A 197 11.97 -1.35 -9.79
N VAL A 198 11.23 -0.31 -10.19
CA VAL A 198 11.52 1.10 -9.90
C VAL A 198 11.43 1.37 -8.40
N ASN A 199 10.48 0.74 -7.71
CA ASN A 199 10.30 0.83 -6.26
C ASN A 199 9.73 -0.50 -5.74
N ASN A 200 10.44 -1.17 -4.82
CA ASN A 200 9.97 -2.44 -4.24
C ASN A 200 9.03 -2.26 -3.04
N GLY A 201 8.70 -1.02 -2.64
CA GLY A 201 7.91 -0.70 -1.45
C GLY A 201 8.50 -1.21 -0.13
N GLY A 202 9.81 -1.52 -0.11
CA GLY A 202 10.46 -2.16 1.03
C GLY A 202 10.11 -3.65 1.21
N LEU A 203 9.63 -4.34 0.17
CA LEU A 203 9.49 -5.81 0.16
C LEU A 203 10.88 -6.48 0.13
N THR A 204 11.09 -7.52 0.94
CA THR A 204 12.31 -8.34 0.91
C THR A 204 12.29 -9.42 -0.18
N SER A 205 11.14 -9.66 -0.81
CA SER A 205 10.91 -10.60 -1.91
C SER A 205 9.58 -10.27 -2.57
N THR A 206 9.45 -10.49 -3.89
CA THR A 206 8.17 -10.43 -4.62
C THR A 206 7.38 -11.74 -4.52
N GLY A 207 7.91 -12.75 -3.84
CA GLY A 207 7.25 -14.02 -3.65
C GLY A 207 7.27 -14.91 -4.89
N ILE A 208 6.10 -15.38 -5.31
CA ILE A 208 5.96 -16.19 -6.52
C ILE A 208 5.93 -15.38 -7.82
N SER A 209 5.59 -14.07 -7.75
CA SER A 209 5.56 -13.22 -8.95
C SER A 209 6.97 -12.75 -9.33
N ARG A 210 7.29 -12.81 -10.63
CA ARG A 210 8.60 -12.48 -11.19
C ARG A 210 8.58 -11.19 -11.99
N PHE A 211 9.73 -10.54 -11.94
CA PHE A 211 10.00 -9.19 -12.44
C PHE A 211 11.43 -9.17 -13.00
N ASP A 212 11.80 -10.23 -13.72
CA ASP A 212 13.13 -10.41 -14.33
C ASP A 212 13.05 -10.14 -15.83
N LYS A 213 13.73 -10.93 -16.69
CA LYS A 213 13.61 -10.73 -18.14
C LYS A 213 12.16 -10.94 -18.59
N ASN A 214 11.47 -11.94 -18.03
CA ASN A 214 10.06 -12.20 -18.33
C ASN A 214 9.21 -11.88 -17.09
N THR A 215 7.99 -11.39 -17.30
CA THR A 215 7.11 -10.96 -16.20
C THR A 215 6.13 -12.08 -15.83
N GLU A 216 6.20 -12.61 -14.62
CA GLU A 216 5.23 -13.60 -14.11
C GLU A 216 4.31 -12.96 -13.08
N PHE A 217 3.13 -12.50 -13.50
CA PHE A 217 2.11 -11.99 -12.57
C PHE A 217 1.16 -13.10 -12.11
N TYR A 218 1.12 -13.36 -10.81
CA TYR A 218 0.14 -14.27 -10.19
C TYR A 218 -1.02 -13.49 -9.57
N TRP A 219 -2.16 -13.48 -10.26
CA TRP A 219 -3.38 -12.80 -9.83
C TRP A 219 -4.29 -13.73 -9.01
N ARG A 220 -4.62 -13.35 -7.78
CA ARG A 220 -5.40 -14.17 -6.82
C ARG A 220 -6.79 -13.59 -6.63
N PHE A 221 -7.81 -14.36 -7.01
CA PHE A 221 -9.23 -14.03 -6.96
C PHE A 221 -9.93 -14.88 -5.88
N SER A 222 -10.75 -14.26 -5.04
CA SER A 222 -11.63 -15.03 -4.13
C SER A 222 -12.92 -15.45 -4.84
N ASN A 223 -13.52 -16.55 -4.37
CA ASN A 223 -14.91 -16.91 -4.70
C ASN A 223 -15.91 -16.51 -3.61
N ASN A 224 -15.42 -16.01 -2.48
CA ASN A 224 -16.21 -15.51 -1.36
C ASN A 224 -15.60 -14.17 -0.91
N PRO A 225 -15.78 -13.09 -1.70
CA PRO A 225 -15.26 -11.77 -1.36
C PRO A 225 -15.91 -11.25 -0.07
N THR A 226 -15.08 -10.64 0.78
CA THR A 226 -15.49 -10.06 2.07
C THR A 226 -14.95 -8.64 2.27
N TYR A 227 -14.17 -8.11 1.33
CA TYR A 227 -13.55 -6.79 1.41
C TYR A 227 -13.64 -6.05 0.07
N THR A 228 -14.17 -4.83 0.11
CA THR A 228 -14.11 -3.86 -0.99
C THR A 228 -12.98 -2.87 -0.68
N LEU A 229 -12.12 -2.57 -1.66
CA LEU A 229 -10.96 -1.69 -1.48
C LEU A 229 -11.20 -0.32 -2.14
N THR A 230 -12.06 0.49 -1.54
CA THR A 230 -12.34 1.87 -1.98
C THR A 230 -11.06 2.70 -2.10
N GLY A 231 -10.90 3.39 -3.23
CA GLY A 231 -9.70 4.14 -3.61
C GLY A 231 -8.64 3.33 -4.38
N PHE A 232 -8.86 2.04 -4.60
CA PHE A 232 -7.91 1.12 -5.27
C PHE A 232 -8.57 0.37 -6.44
N GLY A 233 -7.74 -0.08 -7.38
CA GLY A 233 -8.18 -0.93 -8.50
C GLY A 233 -7.79 -2.39 -8.34
N VAL A 234 -8.59 -3.30 -8.89
CA VAL A 234 -8.33 -4.76 -8.94
C VAL A 234 -8.69 -5.31 -10.31
N LEU A 235 -8.15 -6.48 -10.69
CA LEU A 235 -8.66 -7.16 -11.89
C LEU A 235 -10.09 -7.65 -11.66
N SER A 236 -10.99 -7.36 -12.59
CA SER A 236 -12.38 -7.85 -12.54
C SER A 236 -12.91 -8.12 -13.95
N LYS A 237 -14.00 -8.88 -14.06
CA LYS A 237 -14.73 -8.96 -15.32
C LYS A 237 -15.12 -7.53 -15.76
N PRO A 238 -14.99 -7.19 -17.06
CA PRO A 238 -15.46 -5.89 -17.55
C PRO A 238 -16.94 -5.71 -17.21
N GLU A 239 -17.30 -4.52 -16.76
CA GLU A 239 -18.68 -4.22 -16.38
C GLU A 239 -19.58 -4.16 -17.62
N GLN A 240 -20.79 -4.71 -17.51
CA GLN A 240 -21.71 -4.83 -18.63
C GLN A 240 -22.61 -3.60 -18.70
N GLY A 241 -22.20 -2.60 -19.48
CA GLY A 241 -22.95 -1.35 -19.64
C GLY A 241 -22.36 -0.41 -20.70
N PRO A 242 -22.87 0.83 -20.79
CA PRO A 242 -22.36 1.87 -21.70
C PRO A 242 -21.12 2.61 -21.15
N VAL A 243 -20.60 2.20 -19.99
CA VAL A 243 -19.38 2.78 -19.38
C VAL A 243 -18.17 2.36 -20.19
N LEU A 244 -17.24 3.27 -20.45
CA LEU A 244 -15.98 2.95 -21.14
C LEU A 244 -15.18 1.95 -20.30
N PRO A 245 -14.71 0.83 -20.87
CA PRO A 245 -14.03 -0.20 -20.10
C PRO A 245 -12.62 0.27 -19.72
N HIS A 246 -12.33 0.25 -18.42
CA HIS A 246 -11.02 0.52 -17.84
C HIS A 246 -10.09 -0.66 -18.19
N GLN A 247 -9.27 -0.50 -19.22
CA GLN A 247 -8.50 -1.58 -19.84
C GLN A 247 -7.06 -1.18 -20.11
N LEU A 248 -6.15 -2.11 -19.83
CA LEU A 248 -4.74 -2.08 -20.23
C LEU A 248 -4.49 -3.23 -21.19
N PHE A 249 -4.13 -2.90 -22.44
CA PHE A 249 -3.72 -3.81 -23.50
C PHE A 249 -2.20 -3.89 -23.49
N ILE A 250 -1.65 -5.09 -23.55
CA ILE A 250 -0.20 -5.35 -23.48
C ILE A 250 0.21 -6.22 -24.66
N ASP A 251 1.12 -5.68 -25.47
CA ASP A 251 1.79 -6.30 -26.61
C ASP A 251 3.28 -6.47 -26.25
N ASP A 252 3.59 -7.56 -25.55
CA ASP A 252 4.85 -7.74 -24.81
C ASP A 252 6.05 -8.23 -25.66
N GLU A 253 5.79 -8.87 -26.81
CA GLU A 253 6.78 -9.37 -27.80
C GLU A 253 6.03 -9.80 -29.08
N ASN A 254 6.50 -9.43 -30.27
CA ASN A 254 5.85 -9.79 -31.54
C ASN A 254 6.54 -10.92 -32.31
N GLY A 255 7.84 -11.17 -32.07
CA GLY A 255 8.68 -12.06 -32.86
C GLY A 255 8.52 -13.55 -32.54
N LYS A 256 8.85 -13.96 -31.31
CA LYS A 256 8.85 -15.39 -30.87
C LYS A 256 7.91 -15.72 -29.71
N ASN A 257 7.27 -14.70 -29.16
CA ASN A 257 6.23 -14.71 -28.14
C ASN A 257 5.76 -16.12 -27.66
N ALA A 258 6.27 -16.51 -26.49
CA ALA A 258 5.96 -17.74 -25.78
C ALA A 258 4.80 -17.58 -24.77
N ASN A 259 3.91 -16.62 -24.97
CA ASN A 259 2.95 -16.22 -23.95
C ASN A 259 2.01 -17.33 -23.48
N THR A 260 1.82 -17.37 -22.15
CA THR A 260 0.85 -18.27 -21.54
C THR A 260 0.11 -17.61 -20.38
N ALA A 261 -1.06 -18.18 -20.05
CA ALA A 261 -1.59 -18.10 -18.70
C ALA A 261 -2.01 -19.49 -18.21
N THR A 262 -1.82 -19.73 -16.91
CA THR A 262 -2.25 -20.95 -16.22
C THR A 262 -3.17 -20.58 -15.07
N LEU A 263 -4.34 -21.20 -15.04
CA LEU A 263 -5.31 -21.09 -13.97
C LEU A 263 -5.17 -22.29 -13.02
N TRP A 264 -4.97 -22.02 -11.73
CA TRP A 264 -5.20 -22.96 -10.64
C TRP A 264 -6.53 -22.65 -9.98
N MET A 265 -7.35 -23.69 -9.81
CA MET A 265 -8.63 -23.64 -9.11
C MET A 265 -8.49 -24.42 -7.81
N HIS A 266 -8.46 -23.70 -6.68
CA HIS A 266 -8.38 -24.28 -5.35
C HIS A 266 -9.78 -24.35 -4.74
N ARG A 267 -10.19 -25.53 -4.25
CA ARG A 267 -11.54 -25.77 -3.74
C ARG A 267 -11.50 -26.38 -2.34
N ALA A 268 -12.07 -25.66 -1.38
CA ALA A 268 -12.08 -26.02 0.03
C ALA A 268 -13.34 -26.83 0.38
N LYS A 269 -13.12 -27.99 0.98
CA LYS A 269 -14.18 -28.84 1.54
C LYS A 269 -14.21 -28.69 3.06
N LYS A 270 -15.22 -27.98 3.57
CA LYS A 270 -15.55 -28.00 5.00
C LYS A 270 -15.95 -29.42 5.40
N ASN A 271 -15.28 -29.98 6.40
CA ASN A 271 -15.59 -31.29 6.96
C ASN A 271 -16.53 -31.15 8.16
N THR A 272 -17.35 -32.16 8.39
CA THR A 272 -18.25 -32.23 9.55
C THR A 272 -17.50 -32.69 10.80
N GLY A 273 -18.06 -32.42 11.99
CA GLY A 273 -17.50 -32.93 13.26
C GLY A 273 -16.23 -32.25 13.76
N GLY A 274 -15.90 -31.05 13.28
CA GLY A 274 -14.74 -30.27 13.76
C GLY A 274 -13.39 -30.69 13.20
N LEU A 275 -13.37 -31.59 12.21
CA LEU A 275 -12.15 -31.91 11.45
C LEU A 275 -11.67 -30.69 10.64
N PRO A 276 -10.35 -30.48 10.48
CA PRO A 276 -9.80 -29.45 9.60
C PRO A 276 -10.39 -29.52 8.18
N PRO A 277 -10.55 -28.38 7.48
CA PRO A 277 -11.00 -28.40 6.10
C PRO A 277 -9.96 -29.11 5.21
N THR A 278 -10.44 -29.92 4.27
CA THR A 278 -9.59 -30.54 3.25
C THR A 278 -9.77 -29.80 1.93
N GLY A 279 -8.88 -30.03 0.96
CA GLY A 279 -8.88 -29.24 -0.27
C GLY A 279 -8.41 -30.00 -1.49
N THR A 280 -8.87 -29.57 -2.66
CA THR A 280 -8.35 -30.00 -3.96
C THR A 280 -7.82 -28.80 -4.73
N THR A 281 -6.80 -29.03 -5.54
CA THR A 281 -6.28 -28.06 -6.52
C THR A 281 -6.30 -28.73 -7.88
N THR A 282 -6.88 -28.06 -8.87
CA THR A 282 -6.79 -28.45 -10.28
C THR A 282 -6.19 -27.31 -11.08
N SER A 283 -5.53 -27.62 -12.20
CA SER A 283 -4.88 -26.62 -13.04
C SER A 283 -5.13 -26.85 -14.52
N ARG A 284 -5.21 -25.78 -15.30
CA ARG A 284 -5.22 -25.82 -16.76
C ARG A 284 -4.58 -24.57 -17.34
N LYS A 285 -4.13 -24.64 -18.60
CA LYS A 285 -3.92 -23.42 -19.38
C LYS A 285 -5.26 -22.73 -19.65
N LEU A 286 -5.26 -21.40 -19.70
CA LEU A 286 -6.35 -20.62 -20.28
C LEU A 286 -6.23 -20.68 -21.81
N ASN A 287 -7.36 -20.58 -22.51
CA ASN A 287 -7.37 -20.61 -23.97
C ASN A 287 -7.18 -19.21 -24.56
N THR A 288 -6.67 -19.13 -25.78
CA THR A 288 -6.72 -17.91 -26.60
C THR A 288 -8.16 -17.40 -26.71
N GLY A 289 -8.38 -16.11 -26.44
CA GLY A 289 -9.71 -15.48 -26.41
C GLY A 289 -10.47 -15.67 -25.09
N GLU A 290 -9.93 -16.39 -24.11
CA GLU A 290 -10.59 -16.61 -22.82
C GLU A 290 -10.37 -15.42 -21.87
N ASN A 291 -11.45 -14.73 -21.47
CA ASN A 291 -11.42 -13.73 -20.40
C ASN A 291 -11.69 -14.41 -19.04
N TYR A 292 -10.64 -14.59 -18.25
CA TYR A 292 -10.75 -15.09 -16.87
C TYR A 292 -10.73 -13.93 -15.88
N ARG A 293 -11.94 -13.49 -15.47
CA ARG A 293 -12.16 -12.48 -14.41
C ARG A 293 -11.39 -11.17 -14.60
N GLY A 294 -11.18 -10.76 -15.84
CA GLY A 294 -10.47 -9.52 -16.17
C GLY A 294 -9.06 -9.71 -16.70
N ALA A 295 -8.43 -10.86 -16.48
CA ALA A 295 -7.26 -11.28 -17.24
C ALA A 295 -7.71 -12.01 -18.50
N MET A 296 -7.54 -11.40 -19.67
CA MET A 296 -7.88 -11.98 -20.96
C MET A 296 -6.64 -12.19 -21.81
N ILE A 297 -6.57 -13.33 -22.51
CA ILE A 297 -5.59 -13.60 -23.56
C ILE A 297 -6.24 -13.27 -24.91
N VAL A 298 -5.55 -12.53 -25.79
CA VAL A 298 -6.01 -12.19 -27.14
C VAL A 298 -4.90 -12.50 -28.15
N ASP A 299 -5.04 -13.63 -28.85
CA ASP A 299 -3.92 -14.34 -29.52
C ASP A 299 -2.72 -14.52 -28.59
N ARG A 300 -1.68 -13.71 -28.77
CA ARG A 300 -0.46 -13.64 -27.97
C ARG A 300 -0.51 -12.58 -26.87
N ASN A 301 -1.45 -11.63 -26.92
CA ASN A 301 -1.40 -10.39 -26.17
C ASN A 301 -2.31 -10.44 -24.93
N THR A 302 -2.14 -9.48 -24.01
CA THR A 302 -2.95 -9.41 -22.76
C THR A 302 -3.95 -8.28 -22.82
N ILE A 303 -5.15 -8.49 -22.25
CA ILE A 303 -5.99 -7.38 -21.75
C ILE A 303 -6.23 -7.57 -20.26
N TYR A 304 -5.85 -6.57 -19.47
CA TYR A 304 -6.26 -6.43 -18.08
C TYR A 304 -7.43 -5.45 -17.96
N ASN A 305 -8.52 -5.93 -17.39
CA ASN A 305 -9.73 -5.15 -17.11
C ASN A 305 -9.71 -4.80 -15.62
N ILE A 306 -9.65 -3.50 -15.30
CA ILE A 306 -9.45 -3.00 -13.94
C ILE A 306 -10.78 -2.45 -13.42
N LYS A 307 -11.29 -2.96 -12.30
CA LYS A 307 -12.42 -2.34 -11.58
C LYS A 307 -11.87 -1.41 -10.52
N ILE A 308 -12.37 -0.18 -10.50
CA ILE A 308 -12.09 0.87 -9.51
C ILE A 308 -13.24 0.88 -8.47
N PHE A 309 -12.93 1.27 -7.23
CA PHE A 309 -13.82 1.29 -6.07
C PHE A 309 -13.75 2.59 -5.28
#